data_AF-A0NIL1-F1
#
_entry.id   AF-A0NIL1-F1
#
_cell.length_a   1.000
_cell.length_b   1.000
_cell.length_c   1.000
_cell.angle_alpha   90.00
_cell.angle_beta   90.00
_cell.angle_gamma   90.00
#
_symmetry.space_group_name_H-M   'P 1'
#
loop_
_entity.id
_entity.type
_entity.pdbx_description
1 polymer ?
#
loop_
_entity_poly.entity_id
_entity_poly.type
_entity_poly.pdbx_seq_one_letter_code
_entity_poly.pdbx_strand_id
1 'polypeptide(L)'
;MSKSLTFFDQLRYNFTRNKLKGGFTYMIKPLGDRIVLSIDQPEEEKVGGILIANNAKEKPVMGSVVAISETSVGDSKAPKSVKVGDKVMFDKYAGSQVTIDGEDYLIVHEKDILGVL
;
A
#
# COMPACT_ATOMS: atom_id res chain seq x y z
N MET A 1 28.01 1.39 -32.66
CA MET A 1 26.55 1.31 -32.89
C MET A 1 25.87 1.07 -31.54
N SER A 2 25.52 2.14 -30.83
CA SER A 2 24.88 2.05 -29.51
C SER A 2 23.37 1.96 -29.73
N LYS A 3 22.77 0.81 -29.38
CA LYS A 3 21.31 0.64 -29.46
C LYS A 3 20.68 1.40 -28.28
N SER A 4 19.97 2.48 -28.57
CA SER A 4 19.16 3.19 -27.58
C SER A 4 18.12 2.23 -27.00
N LEU A 5 18.21 1.95 -25.70
CA LEU A 5 17.19 1.20 -24.97
C LEU A 5 15.87 1.97 -25.06
N THR A 6 14.79 1.27 -25.39
CA THR A 6 13.46 1.88 -25.47
C THR A 6 12.96 2.26 -24.07
N PHE A 7 12.11 3.28 -23.97
CA PHE A 7 11.48 3.72 -22.73
C PHE A 7 10.80 2.56 -21.96
N PHE A 8 10.24 1.59 -22.69
CA PHE A 8 9.64 0.38 -22.12
C PHE A 8 10.68 -0.61 -21.55
N ASP A 9 11.86 -0.70 -22.15
CA ASP A 9 12.97 -1.49 -21.58
C ASP A 9 13.52 -0.82 -20.32
N GLN A 10 13.57 0.50 -20.27
CA GLN A 10 13.91 1.27 -19.06
C GLN A 10 12.89 1.07 -17.94
N LEU A 11 11.59 0.97 -18.27
CA LEU A 11 10.53 0.72 -17.29
C LEU A 11 10.63 -0.70 -16.70
N ARG A 12 10.87 -1.72 -17.54
CA ARG A 12 11.16 -3.09 -17.07
C ARG A 12 12.46 -3.17 -16.26
N TYR A 13 13.47 -2.39 -16.63
CA TYR A 13 14.76 -2.35 -15.93
C TYR A 13 14.64 -1.72 -14.53
N ASN A 14 13.87 -0.64 -14.40
CA ASN A 14 13.63 -0.01 -13.09
C ASN A 14 12.73 -0.89 -12.19
N PHE A 15 11.77 -1.62 -12.77
CA PHE A 15 10.93 -2.57 -12.04
C PHE A 15 11.73 -3.78 -11.52
N THR A 16 12.69 -4.28 -12.30
CA THR A 16 13.55 -5.41 -11.90
C THR A 16 14.66 -5.00 -10.92
N ARG A 17 15.15 -3.75 -10.97
CA ARG A 17 16.14 -3.24 -10.01
C ARG A 17 15.60 -3.06 -8.60
N ASN A 18 14.34 -2.63 -8.45
CA ASN A 18 13.73 -2.52 -7.11
C ASN A 18 13.54 -3.89 -6.42
N LYS A 19 13.63 -4.99 -7.18
CA LYS A 19 13.51 -6.37 -6.69
C LYS A 19 14.79 -6.96 -6.09
N LEU A 20 15.95 -6.28 -6.19
CA LEU A 20 17.26 -6.83 -5.82
C LEU A 20 17.90 -6.20 -4.57
N LYS A 21 17.21 -5.28 -3.87
CA LYS A 21 17.73 -4.65 -2.65
C LYS A 21 17.07 -5.08 -1.34
N GLY A 22 15.97 -5.83 -1.37
CA GLY A 22 15.37 -6.45 -0.19
C GLY A 22 15.31 -7.96 -0.41
N GLY A 23 15.91 -8.74 0.48
CA GLY A 23 15.82 -10.21 0.43
C GLY A 23 14.36 -10.64 0.35
N PHE A 24 14.06 -11.65 -0.48
CA PHE A 24 12.73 -12.23 -0.73
C PHE A 24 11.57 -11.52 0.00
N THR A 25 11.19 -10.32 -0.44
CA THR A 25 10.00 -9.65 0.09
C THR A 25 8.85 -10.60 -0.17
N TYR A 26 8.22 -11.10 0.89
CA TYR A 26 6.99 -11.88 0.77
C TYR A 26 5.92 -10.95 0.18
N MET A 27 5.83 -10.91 -1.14
CA MET A 27 4.86 -10.10 -1.87
C MET A 27 3.47 -10.61 -1.49
N ILE A 28 2.81 -9.89 -0.57
CA ILE A 28 1.47 -10.23 -0.10
C ILE A 28 0.55 -10.20 -1.31
N LYS A 29 0.03 -11.37 -1.69
CA LYS A 29 -0.96 -11.48 -2.75
C LYS A 29 -2.35 -11.56 -2.10
N PRO A 30 -3.10 -10.45 -2.04
CA PRO A 30 -4.47 -10.50 -1.53
C PRO A 30 -5.35 -11.36 -2.43
N LEU A 31 -6.31 -12.05 -1.83
CA LEU A 31 -7.28 -12.90 -2.51
C LEU A 31 -8.67 -12.26 -2.48
N GLY A 32 -9.47 -12.54 -3.51
CA GLY A 32 -10.84 -12.02 -3.62
C GLY A 32 -10.86 -10.51 -3.85
N ASP A 33 -11.67 -9.78 -3.09
CA ASP A 33 -11.84 -8.32 -3.15
C ASP A 33 -10.91 -7.57 -2.18
N ARG A 34 -9.90 -8.24 -1.64
CA ARG A 34 -8.99 -7.67 -0.64
C ARG A 34 -7.93 -6.78 -1.27
N ILE A 35 -7.52 -5.78 -0.49
CA ILE A 35 -6.52 -4.76 -0.81
C ILE A 35 -5.55 -4.67 0.35
N VAL A 36 -4.26 -4.58 0.04
CA VAL A 36 -3.19 -4.42 1.02
C VAL A 36 -2.76 -2.96 1.04
N LEU A 37 -2.82 -2.34 2.23
CA LEU A 37 -2.43 -0.97 2.49
C LEU A 37 -1.17 -0.94 3.35
N SER A 38 -0.27 -0.01 3.06
CA SER A 38 0.73 0.47 4.00
C SER A 38 0.09 1.58 4.83
N ILE A 39 0.10 1.45 6.15
CA ILE A 39 -0.37 2.52 7.03
C ILE A 39 0.75 3.55 7.13
N ASP A 40 0.45 4.80 6.79
CA ASP A 40 1.36 5.92 7.05
C ASP A 40 1.48 6.06 8.57
N GLN A 41 2.64 5.73 9.17
CA GLN A 41 2.84 5.98 10.60
C GLN A 41 2.68 7.47 10.87
N PRO A 42 1.90 7.87 11.88
CA PRO A 42 1.72 9.27 12.18
C PRO A 42 3.06 9.86 12.62
N GLU A 43 3.62 10.78 11.83
CA GLU A 43 4.77 11.57 12.28
C GLU A 43 4.42 12.26 13.61
N GLU A 44 5.21 11.97 14.63
CA GLU A 44 5.21 12.70 15.89
C GLU A 44 5.78 14.09 15.64
N GLU A 45 4.91 15.09 15.49
CA GLU A 45 5.33 16.47 15.31
C GLU A 45 6.01 16.98 16.58
N LYS A 46 7.34 17.16 16.52
CA LYS A 46 8.13 17.82 17.56
C LYS A 46 8.22 19.31 17.25
N VAL A 47 7.44 20.14 17.94
CA VAL A 47 7.59 21.60 17.87
C VAL A 47 8.54 22.05 18.98
N GLY A 48 9.73 22.53 18.61
CA GLY A 48 10.67 23.16 19.55
C GLY A 48 11.38 22.22 20.53
N GLY A 49 11.54 20.94 20.21
CA GLY A 49 12.24 19.96 21.05
C GLY A 49 11.43 19.41 22.22
N ILE A 50 10.20 19.88 22.39
CA ILE A 50 9.23 19.35 23.35
C ILE A 50 8.31 18.41 22.59
N LEU A 51 8.19 17.17 23.06
CA LEU A 51 7.14 16.25 22.61
C LEU A 51 5.81 16.83 23.10
N ILE A 52 5.11 17.55 22.23
CA ILE A 52 3.75 17.96 22.50
C ILE A 52 2.90 16.71 22.30
N ALA A 53 2.23 16.25 23.35
CA ALA A 53 1.07 15.38 23.18
C ALA A 53 0.03 16.21 22.41
N ASN A 54 0.13 16.24 21.08
CA ASN A 54 -0.93 16.78 20.27
C ASN A 54 -2.17 16.00 20.68
N ASN A 55 -3.16 16.68 21.26
CA ASN A 55 -4.51 16.16 21.42
C ASN A 55 -4.77 15.37 20.16
N ALA A 56 -5.02 14.06 20.32
CA ALA A 56 -5.13 13.12 19.22
C ALA A 56 -6.24 13.61 18.28
N LYS A 57 -5.89 14.53 17.38
CA LYS A 57 -6.63 14.82 16.18
C LYS A 57 -6.55 13.47 15.52
N GLU A 58 -7.68 12.74 15.55
CA GLU A 58 -7.86 11.51 14.82
C GLU A 58 -7.44 11.82 13.39
N LYS A 59 -6.15 11.56 13.08
CA LYS A 59 -5.62 11.74 11.74
C LYS A 59 -6.54 10.88 10.88
N PRO A 60 -7.06 11.40 9.76
CA PRO A 60 -7.92 10.61 8.90
C PRO A 60 -7.17 9.33 8.58
N VAL A 61 -7.85 8.19 8.75
CA VAL A 61 -7.24 6.89 8.57
C VAL A 61 -7.01 6.71 7.07
N MET A 62 -5.76 6.98 6.69
CA MET A 62 -5.27 6.99 5.34
C MET A 62 -4.17 5.96 5.19
N GLY A 63 -4.08 5.37 4.01
CA GLY A 63 -3.02 4.42 3.68
C GLY A 63 -2.73 4.45 2.20
N SER A 64 -1.57 3.92 1.84
CA SER A 64 -1.13 3.78 0.46
C SER A 64 -1.35 2.35 -0.02
N VAL A 65 -1.96 2.16 -1.19
CA VAL A 65 -2.22 0.83 -1.75
C VAL A 65 -0.92 0.18 -2.21
N VAL A 66 -0.54 -0.93 -1.58
CA VAL A 66 0.68 -1.69 -1.90
C VAL A 66 0.36 -2.85 -2.84
N ALA A 67 -0.77 -3.52 -2.65
CA ALA A 67 -1.19 -4.63 -3.49
C ALA A 67 -2.72 -4.71 -3.62
N ILE A 68 -3.17 -5.09 -4.81
CA ILE A 68 -4.56 -5.42 -5.12
C ILE A 68 -4.64 -6.84 -5.66
N SER A 69 -5.79 -7.49 -5.57
CA SER A 69 -5.95 -8.77 -6.26
C SER A 69 -6.04 -8.53 -7.77
N GLU A 70 -5.24 -9.24 -8.55
CA GLU A 70 -5.19 -9.08 -10.02
C GLU A 70 -6.18 -10.00 -10.74
N THR A 71 -6.76 -10.97 -10.03
CA THR A 71 -7.54 -12.04 -10.63
C THR A 71 -8.77 -12.31 -9.78
N SER A 72 -9.94 -12.26 -10.41
CA SER A 72 -11.15 -12.77 -9.80
C SER A 72 -10.99 -14.28 -9.60
N VAL A 73 -11.06 -14.76 -8.36
CA VAL A 73 -10.97 -16.18 -8.04
C VAL A 73 -12.37 -16.65 -7.67
N GLY A 74 -12.97 -17.51 -8.50
CA GLY A 74 -14.36 -17.94 -8.33
C GLY A 74 -15.35 -16.76 -8.51
N ASP A 75 -16.28 -16.62 -7.56
CA ASP A 75 -17.27 -15.52 -7.55
C ASP A 75 -16.73 -14.20 -6.99
N SER A 76 -15.55 -14.21 -6.34
CA SER A 76 -14.93 -13.00 -5.81
C SER A 76 -14.25 -12.22 -6.93
N LYS A 77 -14.77 -11.02 -7.21
CA LYS A 77 -14.25 -10.13 -8.26
C LYS A 77 -13.03 -9.37 -7.76
N ALA A 78 -12.07 -9.14 -8.65
CA ALA A 78 -10.93 -8.26 -8.39
C ALA A 78 -11.41 -6.80 -8.16
N PRO A 79 -10.75 -6.04 -7.26
CA PRO A 79 -11.03 -4.63 -7.07
C PRO A 79 -10.85 -3.87 -8.38
N LYS A 80 -11.81 -3.02 -8.73
CA LYS A 80 -11.73 -2.19 -9.96
C LYS A 80 -11.60 -0.71 -9.65
N SER A 81 -11.91 -0.31 -8.43
CA SER A 81 -12.02 1.10 -8.04
C SER A 81 -10.70 1.70 -7.56
N VAL A 82 -9.66 0.87 -7.43
CA VAL A 82 -8.41 1.21 -6.73
C VAL A 82 -7.21 0.60 -7.46
N LYS A 83 -6.08 1.29 -7.47
CA LYS A 83 -4.84 0.87 -8.11
C LYS A 83 -3.68 0.86 -7.11
N VAL A 84 -2.66 0.07 -7.41
CA VAL A 84 -1.40 0.10 -6.66
C VAL A 84 -0.77 1.48 -6.76
N GLY A 85 -0.40 2.05 -5.62
CA GLY A 85 0.14 3.40 -5.47
C GLY A 85 -0.91 4.47 -5.13
N ASP A 86 -2.20 4.16 -5.19
CA ASP A 86 -3.24 5.11 -4.81
C ASP A 86 -3.22 5.38 -3.31
N LYS A 87 -3.54 6.62 -2.91
CA LYS A 87 -3.77 6.97 -1.51
C LYS A 87 -5.25 6.85 -1.22
N VAL A 88 -5.61 6.13 -0.16
CA VAL A 88 -7.01 5.81 0.15
C VAL A 88 -7.37 6.15 1.57
N MET A 89 -8.63 6.51 1.77
CA MET A 89 -9.28 6.59 3.07
C MET A 89 -10.07 5.31 3.31
N PHE A 90 -9.98 4.74 4.50
CA PHE A 90 -10.66 3.49 4.86
C PHE A 90 -11.21 3.54 6.28
N ASP A 91 -12.14 2.65 6.61
CA ASP A 91 -12.68 2.54 7.97
C ASP A 91 -11.61 2.05 8.96
N LYS A 92 -11.40 2.79 10.05
CA LYS A 92 -10.41 2.49 11.10
C LYS A 92 -10.61 1.16 11.81
N TYR A 93 -11.81 0.61 11.77
CA TYR A 93 -12.13 -0.68 12.38
C TYR A 93 -12.16 -1.83 11.37
N ALA A 94 -11.92 -1.54 10.09
CA ALA A 94 -11.94 -2.54 9.04
C ALA A 94 -10.56 -3.16 8.80
N GLY A 95 -10.60 -4.41 8.33
CA GLY A 95 -9.42 -5.15 7.90
C GLY A 95 -8.69 -5.92 8.99
N SER A 96 -7.50 -6.39 8.63
CA SER A 96 -6.64 -7.18 9.50
C SER A 96 -5.20 -6.70 9.36
N GLN A 97 -4.57 -6.41 10.49
CA GLN A 97 -3.16 -5.98 10.53
C GLN A 97 -2.26 -7.23 10.44
N VAL A 98 -1.24 -7.14 9.58
CA VAL A 98 -0.27 -8.21 9.36
C VAL A 98 1.12 -7.59 9.29
N THR A 99 2.03 -8.11 10.10
CA THR A 99 3.45 -7.71 10.06
C THR A 99 4.22 -8.74 9.23
N ILE A 100 4.92 -8.28 8.19
CA ILE A 100 5.77 -9.12 7.33
C ILE A 100 7.13 -8.44 7.20
N ASP A 101 8.21 -9.19 7.41
CA ASP A 101 9.59 -8.68 7.31
C ASP A 101 9.87 -7.43 8.17
N GLY A 102 9.09 -7.25 9.26
CA GLY A 102 9.18 -6.11 10.17
C GLY A 102 8.39 -4.87 9.72
N GLU A 103 7.64 -4.96 8.63
CA GLU A 103 6.76 -3.91 8.14
C GLU A 103 5.28 -4.25 8.40
N ASP A 104 4.53 -3.25 8.85
CA ASP A 104 3.11 -3.39 9.16
C ASP A 104 2.23 -3.05 7.96
N TYR A 105 1.37 -4.00 7.62
CA TYR A 105 0.39 -3.89 6.54
C TYR A 105 -1.02 -4.03 7.09
N LEU A 106 -1.98 -3.44 6.39
CA LEU A 106 -3.40 -3.62 6.65
C LEU A 106 -4.09 -4.21 5.44
N ILE A 107 -4.78 -5.33 5.64
CA ILE A 107 -5.57 -5.99 4.61
C ILE A 107 -7.03 -5.64 4.81
N VAL A 108 -7.62 -4.90 3.87
CA VAL A 108 -9.03 -4.46 3.90
C VAL A 108 -9.80 -5.00 2.71
N HIS A 109 -11.14 -5.01 2.77
CA HIS A 109 -11.96 -5.28 1.59
C HIS A 109 -12.20 -4.00 0.77
N GLU A 110 -12.45 -4.13 -0.53
CA GLU A 110 -12.79 -2.97 -1.40
C GLU A 110 -13.98 -2.16 -0.85
N LYS A 111 -14.96 -2.82 -0.23
CA LYS A 111 -16.14 -2.17 0.37
C LYS A 111 -15.83 -1.25 1.56
N ASP A 112 -14.68 -1.47 2.22
CA ASP A 112 -14.27 -0.71 3.42
C ASP A 112 -13.43 0.52 3.04
N ILE A 113 -13.08 0.67 1.75
CA ILE A 113 -12.47 1.87 1.20
C ILE A 113 -13.56 2.94 1.04
N LEU A 114 -13.37 4.06 1.73
CA LEU A 114 -14.28 5.20 1.73
C LEU A 114 -14.03 6.13 0.52
N GLY A 115 -12.81 6.17 0.02
CA GLY A 115 -12.44 6.98 -1.14
C GLY A 115 -10.96 6.89 -1.53
N VAL A 116 -10.66 7.35 -2.74
CA VAL A 116 -9.31 7.48 -3.31
C VAL A 116 -8.97 8.97 -3.41
N LEU A 117 -7.74 9.35 -3.07
CA LEU A 117 -7.21 10.72 -3.02
C LEU A 117 -6.21 10.99 -4.16
#